data_AF-A0A6I5ZWG1-F1
#
_entry.id   AF-A0A6I5ZWG1-F1
#
_cell.length_a   1.000
_cell.length_b   1.000
_cell.length_c   1.000
_cell.angle_alpha   90.00
_cell.angle_beta   90.00
_cell.angle_gamma   90.00
#
_symmetry.space_group_name_H-M   'P 1'
#
loop_
_entity.id
_entity.type
_entity.pdbx_description
1 polymer ?
#
loop_
_entity_poly.entity_id
_entity_poly.type
_entity_poly.pdbx_seq_one_letter_code
_entity_poly.pdbx_strand_id
1 'polypeptide(L)'
;MSASAVATDGAAERRLVGAPEQLVSVERLVRDDGPGRGAPVLVVRNPRGLSFEVLLDRALDLGWADAPGLPVAWRSARGPVASARYEPHGAGWTRTFGGGLLTTCGLASTGMPSDVGGVHHGLHGRVGHIPAEHVRWGPTTVDGVPAVEVLGEVVEADLGAPPLRLRRRLVARTDRPEITVEDVVTNEGYAPAGHMFRHHLNLGYPLVRPGTVVTATAQPFGERGGAEPVALPWTLDLAPTGTRPRRSCTAARSRARPPSSP
;
A
#
# COMPACT_ATOMS: atom_id res chain seq x y z
N MET A 1 12.37 30.88 -2.59
CA MET A 1 13.43 30.63 -3.58
C MET A 1 12.90 29.63 -4.57
N SER A 2 12.62 30.08 -5.80
CA SER A 2 12.12 29.21 -6.88
C SER A 2 13.24 28.28 -7.29
N ALA A 3 13.12 26.99 -6.93
CA ALA A 3 13.97 25.97 -7.52
C ALA A 3 13.53 25.82 -8.98
N SER A 4 14.22 26.51 -9.88
CA SER A 4 14.14 26.24 -11.30
C SER A 4 14.40 24.75 -11.51
N ALA A 5 13.38 24.02 -11.94
CA ALA A 5 13.53 22.66 -12.42
C ALA A 5 14.33 22.76 -13.73
N VAL A 6 15.66 22.80 -13.62
CA VAL A 6 16.54 22.58 -14.75
C VAL A 6 16.22 21.17 -15.22
N ALA A 7 15.51 21.07 -16.34
CA ALA A 7 15.38 19.85 -17.10
C ALA A 7 16.79 19.49 -17.56
N THR A 8 17.43 18.63 -16.79
CA THR A 8 18.78 18.19 -17.05
C THR A 8 18.73 17.05 -18.05
N ASP A 9 19.32 17.28 -19.22
CA ASP A 9 19.66 16.22 -20.15
C ASP A 9 20.57 15.23 -19.42
N GLY A 10 20.11 13.98 -19.24
CA GLY A 10 20.83 12.95 -18.51
C GLY A 10 22.23 12.64 -19.07
N ALA A 11 22.59 13.14 -20.26
CA ALA A 11 23.95 13.08 -20.78
C ALA A 11 24.96 13.98 -20.02
N ALA A 12 24.54 15.16 -19.55
CA ALA A 12 25.43 16.08 -18.84
C ALA A 12 25.70 15.62 -17.40
N GLU A 13 24.66 15.15 -16.71
CA GLU A 13 24.75 14.62 -15.34
C GLU A 13 25.60 13.35 -15.26
N ARG A 14 25.57 12.51 -16.31
CA ARG A 14 26.41 11.30 -16.41
C ARG A 14 27.91 11.57 -16.34
N ARG A 15 28.36 12.80 -16.66
CA ARG A 15 29.77 13.19 -16.54
C ARG A 15 30.17 13.62 -15.12
N LEU A 16 29.18 13.87 -14.26
CA LEU A 16 29.37 14.39 -12.91
C LEU A 16 29.22 13.33 -11.82
N VAL A 17 28.75 12.13 -12.17
CA VAL A 17 28.54 11.02 -11.24
C VAL A 17 29.48 9.87 -11.55
N GLY A 18 30.06 9.27 -10.49
CA GLY A 18 30.86 8.06 -10.63
C GLY A 18 30.02 6.81 -10.87
N ALA A 19 28.77 6.81 -10.39
CA ALA A 19 27.82 5.72 -10.53
C ALA A 19 26.38 6.28 -10.58
N PRO A 20 25.48 5.80 -11.45
CA PRO A 20 24.08 6.25 -11.50
C PRO A 20 23.33 6.09 -10.18
N GLU A 21 23.73 5.11 -9.36
CA GLU A 21 23.18 4.81 -8.04
C GLU A 21 23.39 5.95 -7.03
N GLN A 22 24.32 6.87 -7.31
CA GLN A 22 24.48 8.12 -6.55
C GLN A 22 23.20 8.99 -6.61
N LEU A 23 22.46 8.92 -7.72
CA LEU A 23 21.25 9.71 -7.92
C LEU A 23 20.01 8.94 -7.45
N VAL A 24 19.91 7.67 -7.82
CA VAL A 24 18.76 6.80 -7.48
C VAL A 24 19.25 5.36 -7.31
N SER A 25 18.94 4.73 -6.18
CA SER A 25 19.34 3.35 -5.91
C SER A 25 18.15 2.45 -5.54
N VAL A 26 18.25 1.17 -5.91
CA VAL A 26 17.30 0.13 -5.49
C VAL A 26 18.10 -1.01 -4.89
N GLU A 27 17.94 -1.23 -3.59
CA GLU A 27 18.63 -2.28 -2.86
C GLU A 27 17.66 -3.35 -2.37
N ARG A 28 17.98 -4.62 -2.60
CA ARG A 28 17.24 -5.73 -2.00
C ARG A 28 17.84 -6.06 -0.65
N LEU A 29 17.01 -6.03 0.39
CA LEU A 29 17.38 -6.35 1.77
C LEU A 29 16.46 -7.44 2.34
N VAL A 30 16.87 -8.02 3.45
CA VAL A 30 16.03 -8.89 4.29
C VAL A 30 16.06 -8.30 5.69
N ARG A 31 14.88 -8.09 6.29
CA ARG A 31 14.78 -7.65 7.67
C ARG A 31 15.24 -8.78 8.61
N ASP A 32 16.07 -8.46 9.59
CA ASP A 32 16.65 -9.49 10.49
C ASP A 32 16.14 -9.39 11.94
N ASP A 33 15.28 -8.43 12.27
CA ASP A 33 14.80 -8.22 13.63
C ASP A 33 13.26 -8.20 13.75
N GLY A 34 12.80 -8.56 14.95
CA GLY A 34 11.43 -8.41 15.39
C GLY A 34 10.41 -9.18 14.55
N PRO A 35 9.14 -8.69 14.51
CA PRO A 35 8.06 -9.33 13.77
C PRO A 35 8.29 -9.37 12.26
N GLY A 36 9.10 -8.43 11.75
CA GLY A 36 9.46 -8.33 10.34
C GLY A 36 10.60 -9.26 9.91
N ARG A 37 11.26 -9.97 10.85
CA ARG A 37 12.38 -10.85 10.55
C ARG A 37 12.05 -11.86 9.44
N GLY A 38 12.94 -11.96 8.47
CA GLY A 38 12.81 -12.80 7.28
C GLY A 38 12.07 -12.13 6.11
N ALA A 39 11.43 -10.97 6.30
CA ALA A 39 10.70 -10.29 5.24
C ALA A 39 11.67 -9.64 4.23
N PRO A 40 11.65 -10.05 2.94
CA PRO A 40 12.39 -9.38 1.88
C PRO A 40 11.76 -8.04 1.51
N VAL A 41 12.60 -7.04 1.22
CA VAL A 41 12.19 -5.68 0.86
C VAL A 41 13.10 -5.12 -0.24
N LEU A 42 12.55 -4.33 -1.16
CA LEU A 42 13.34 -3.42 -1.98
C LEU A 42 13.29 -2.03 -1.34
N VAL A 43 14.44 -1.40 -1.16
CA VAL A 43 14.55 -0.01 -0.70
C VAL A 43 14.90 0.85 -1.90
N VAL A 44 13.96 1.70 -2.31
CA VAL A 44 14.13 2.68 -3.38
C VAL A 44 14.51 4.02 -2.76
N ARG A 45 15.74 4.46 -3.00
CA ARG A 45 16.21 5.80 -2.62
C ARG A 45 16.17 6.68 -3.86
N ASN A 46 15.33 7.70 -3.83
CA ASN A 46 15.05 8.59 -4.94
C ASN A 46 14.79 10.01 -4.39
N PRO A 47 15.84 10.78 -4.07
CA PRO A 47 15.75 12.03 -3.32
C PRO A 47 15.06 13.17 -4.08
N ARG A 48 14.93 13.06 -5.41
CA ARG A 48 14.17 14.01 -6.26
C ARG A 48 12.73 13.56 -6.51
N GLY A 49 12.44 12.29 -6.27
CA GLY A 49 11.11 11.70 -6.36
C GLY A 49 10.63 11.12 -5.04
N LEU A 50 9.81 10.07 -5.10
CA LEU A 50 9.40 9.33 -3.90
C LEU A 50 10.47 8.31 -3.54
N SER A 51 10.94 8.34 -2.29
CA SER A 51 11.72 7.25 -1.69
C SER A 51 10.78 6.33 -0.92
N PHE A 52 10.90 5.01 -1.10
CA PHE A 52 9.96 4.06 -0.51
C PHE A 52 10.49 2.63 -0.41
N GLU A 53 9.80 1.82 0.38
CA GLU A 53 10.00 0.37 0.46
C GLU A 53 8.97 -0.37 -0.42
N VAL A 54 9.39 -1.41 -1.14
CA VAL A 54 8.50 -2.40 -1.75
C VAL A 54 8.56 -3.69 -0.94
N LEU A 55 7.42 -4.07 -0.35
CA LEU A 55 7.29 -5.23 0.53
C LEU A 55 7.08 -6.50 -0.30
N LEU A 56 8.17 -7.22 -0.55
CA LEU A 56 8.18 -8.34 -1.50
C LEU A 56 7.39 -9.55 -0.98
N ASP A 57 7.22 -9.69 0.32
CA ASP A 57 6.41 -10.75 0.93
C ASP A 57 4.93 -10.38 1.09
N ARG A 58 4.54 -9.16 0.68
CA ARG A 58 3.21 -8.57 0.91
C ARG A 58 2.66 -7.95 -0.36
N ALA A 59 2.50 -8.75 -1.41
CA ALA A 59 1.94 -8.32 -2.69
C ALA A 59 2.58 -7.09 -3.35
N LEU A 60 3.89 -6.87 -3.15
CA LEU A 60 4.61 -5.70 -3.64
C LEU A 60 3.96 -4.40 -3.16
N ASP A 61 3.41 -4.42 -1.95
CA ASP A 61 2.85 -3.24 -1.30
C ASP A 61 3.93 -2.21 -0.96
N LEU A 62 3.52 -0.95 -0.83
CA LEU A 62 4.42 0.15 -0.52
C LEU A 62 4.49 0.34 0.99
N GLY A 63 5.67 0.12 1.57
CA GLY A 63 5.95 0.24 3.00
C GLY A 63 6.17 1.69 3.42
N TRP A 64 7.33 1.97 4.05
CA TRP A 64 7.76 3.35 4.26
C TRP A 64 7.74 4.13 2.94
N ALA A 65 7.35 5.41 2.98
CA ALA A 65 7.46 6.31 1.85
C ALA A 65 7.59 7.77 2.31
N ASP A 66 8.42 8.54 1.61
CA ASP A 66 8.57 9.99 1.76
C ASP A 66 8.67 10.71 0.41
N ALA A 67 8.15 11.93 0.37
CA ALA A 67 8.30 12.88 -0.74
C ALA A 67 9.35 13.92 -0.34
N PRO A 68 10.43 14.05 -1.11
CA PRO A 68 11.75 14.54 -0.69
C PRO A 68 11.89 14.92 0.79
N GLY A 69 11.97 13.91 1.67
CA GLY A 69 12.17 14.10 3.12
C GLY A 69 10.90 14.35 3.95
N LEU A 70 9.72 14.43 3.33
CA LEU A 70 8.42 14.52 3.99
C LEU A 70 7.77 13.13 4.07
N PRO A 71 7.69 12.50 5.26
CA PRO A 71 7.00 11.22 5.40
C PRO A 71 5.53 11.32 5.00
N VAL A 72 5.07 10.40 4.15
CA VAL A 72 3.67 10.38 3.67
C VAL A 72 2.89 9.17 4.15
N ALA A 73 3.56 8.06 4.46
CA ALA A 73 2.94 6.82 4.88
C ALA A 73 2.57 6.79 6.38
N TRP A 74 1.36 6.35 6.72
CA TRP A 74 1.04 5.96 8.10
C TRP A 74 1.72 4.63 8.45
N ARG A 75 2.22 4.51 9.67
CA ARG A 75 2.84 3.28 10.18
C ARG A 75 2.18 2.85 11.47
N SER A 76 1.98 1.54 11.59
CA SER A 76 1.47 0.97 12.83
C SER A 76 2.54 1.01 13.93
N ALA A 77 2.11 1.08 15.19
CA ALA A 77 3.01 0.93 16.34
C ALA A 77 3.71 -0.44 16.37
N ARG A 78 3.16 -1.45 15.67
CA ARG A 78 3.77 -2.77 15.54
C ARG A 78 4.96 -2.78 14.58
N GLY A 79 5.00 -1.85 13.63
CA GLY A 79 5.98 -1.84 12.55
C GLY A 79 5.74 -2.96 11.52
N PRO A 80 6.72 -3.22 10.63
CA PRO A 80 6.62 -4.27 9.62
C PRO A 80 6.46 -5.66 10.23
N VAL A 81 5.59 -6.48 9.65
CA VAL A 81 5.36 -7.87 10.07
C VAL A 81 5.50 -8.79 8.85
N ALA A 82 6.33 -9.81 8.96
CA ALA A 82 6.55 -10.79 7.90
C ALA A 82 5.24 -11.50 7.55
N SER A 83 5.01 -11.76 6.26
CA SER A 83 3.77 -12.36 5.78
C SER A 83 3.53 -13.76 6.32
N ALA A 84 4.61 -14.51 6.60
CA ALA A 84 4.55 -15.82 7.26
C ALA A 84 3.86 -15.81 8.63
N ARG A 85 3.68 -14.64 9.24
CA ARG A 85 2.94 -14.48 10.51
C ARG A 85 1.46 -14.18 10.28
N TYR A 86 0.91 -14.50 9.11
CA TYR A 86 -0.49 -14.23 8.75
C TYR A 86 -1.46 -14.87 9.74
N GLU A 87 -2.49 -14.11 10.12
CA GLU A 87 -3.56 -14.54 11.02
C GLU A 87 -4.92 -14.45 10.29
N PRO A 88 -5.37 -15.52 9.63
CA PRO A 88 -6.50 -15.48 8.69
C PRO A 88 -7.88 -15.33 9.35
N HIS A 89 -8.01 -15.70 10.62
CA HIS A 89 -9.32 -15.80 11.27
C HIS A 89 -9.82 -14.46 11.80
N GLY A 90 -11.06 -14.12 11.46
CA GLY A 90 -11.74 -12.92 11.96
C GLY A 90 -10.92 -11.65 11.72
N ALA A 91 -10.70 -10.87 12.77
CA ALA A 91 -9.90 -9.63 12.71
C ALA A 91 -8.39 -9.85 12.95
N GLY A 92 -7.89 -11.08 12.88
CA GLY A 92 -6.48 -11.43 13.12
C GLY A 92 -5.50 -10.63 12.27
N TRP A 93 -5.87 -10.32 11.03
CA TRP A 93 -5.15 -9.42 10.12
C TRP A 93 -4.64 -8.14 10.80
N THR A 94 -5.42 -7.54 11.70
CA THR A 94 -5.05 -6.29 12.41
C THR A 94 -3.78 -6.41 13.28
N ARG A 95 -3.42 -7.61 13.75
CA ARG A 95 -2.18 -7.85 14.51
C ARG A 95 -0.93 -7.88 13.63
N THR A 96 -1.13 -8.08 12.33
CA THR A 96 -0.08 -8.25 11.32
C THR A 96 -0.02 -7.10 10.33
N PHE A 97 -0.92 -6.12 10.47
CA PHE A 97 -0.96 -4.93 9.63
C PHE A 97 0.11 -3.93 10.05
N GLY A 98 1.16 -3.83 9.24
CA GLY A 98 2.29 -2.94 9.50
C GLY A 98 2.04 -1.45 9.20
N GLY A 99 0.97 -1.12 8.46
CA GLY A 99 0.83 0.16 7.79
C GLY A 99 1.61 0.19 6.48
N GLY A 100 2.11 1.36 6.10
CA GLY A 100 2.75 1.63 4.81
C GLY A 100 1.88 2.50 3.92
N LEU A 101 2.45 3.05 2.86
CA LEU A 101 1.73 3.94 1.94
C LEU A 101 0.55 3.23 1.26
N LEU A 102 0.75 1.99 0.81
CA LEU A 102 -0.25 1.19 0.12
C LEU A 102 -0.34 -0.19 0.75
N THR A 103 -1.56 -0.66 0.97
CA THR A 103 -1.81 -2.06 1.33
C THR A 103 -2.87 -2.64 0.40
N THR A 104 -2.58 -3.78 -0.21
CA THR A 104 -3.52 -4.46 -1.11
C THR A 104 -4.46 -5.34 -0.31
N CYS A 105 -5.76 -5.18 -0.53
CA CYS A 105 -6.79 -6.01 0.09
C CYS A 105 -7.61 -6.70 -1.00
N GLY A 106 -7.78 -8.02 -0.90
CA GLY A 106 -8.24 -8.89 -1.99
C GLY A 106 -7.62 -10.28 -1.88
N LEU A 107 -7.58 -11.08 -2.96
CA LEU A 107 -8.23 -10.88 -4.28
C LEU A 107 -9.59 -11.57 -4.34
N ALA A 108 -9.75 -12.69 -3.62
CA ALA A 108 -11.01 -13.43 -3.55
C ALA A 108 -12.04 -12.71 -2.66
N SER A 109 -11.56 -11.97 -1.65
CA SER A 109 -12.40 -11.24 -0.71
C SER A 109 -11.68 -10.02 -0.16
N THR A 110 -12.42 -8.97 0.16
CA THR A 110 -11.92 -7.84 0.96
C THR A 110 -13.05 -7.24 1.78
N GLY A 111 -12.71 -6.55 2.86
CA GLY A 111 -13.67 -5.96 3.78
C GLY A 111 -13.72 -6.69 5.11
N MET A 112 -14.89 -6.70 5.75
CA MET A 112 -15.11 -7.37 7.03
C MET A 112 -14.96 -8.89 6.90
N PRO A 113 -14.58 -9.60 7.97
CA PRO A 113 -14.62 -11.05 7.97
C PRO A 113 -16.04 -11.53 7.66
N SER A 114 -16.16 -12.59 6.87
CA SER A 114 -17.45 -13.13 6.44
C SER A 114 -17.37 -14.61 6.08
N ASP A 115 -18.52 -15.27 6.17
CA ASP A 115 -18.70 -16.67 5.77
C ASP A 115 -19.60 -16.72 4.54
N VAL A 116 -19.09 -17.25 3.43
CA VAL A 116 -19.83 -17.30 2.17
C VAL A 116 -19.73 -18.72 1.61
N GLY A 117 -20.88 -19.39 1.46
CA GLY A 117 -20.93 -20.75 0.91
C GLY A 117 -20.08 -21.77 1.69
N GLY A 118 -19.92 -21.57 3.00
CA GLY A 118 -19.08 -22.43 3.85
C GLY A 118 -17.58 -22.09 3.83
N VAL A 119 -17.16 -21.06 3.08
CA VAL A 119 -15.77 -20.57 3.05
C VAL A 119 -15.62 -19.39 4.01
N HIS A 120 -14.63 -19.48 4.90
CA HIS A 120 -14.27 -18.43 5.84
C HIS A 120 -13.32 -17.40 5.20
N HIS A 121 -13.73 -16.14 5.15
CA HIS A 121 -12.91 -15.04 4.67
C HIS A 121 -12.45 -14.15 5.82
N GLY A 122 -11.13 -13.98 5.96
CA GLY A 122 -10.52 -13.08 6.93
C GLY A 122 -10.69 -11.60 6.57
N LEU A 123 -10.48 -10.72 7.56
CA LEU A 123 -10.46 -9.28 7.33
C LEU A 123 -9.49 -8.92 6.20
N HIS A 124 -9.99 -8.18 5.19
CA HIS A 124 -9.23 -7.69 4.03
C HIS A 124 -8.64 -8.73 3.07
N GLY A 125 -9.04 -10.01 3.21
CA GLY A 125 -8.50 -11.10 2.40
C GLY A 125 -7.06 -11.44 2.76
N ARG A 126 -6.41 -12.22 1.88
CA ARG A 126 -5.07 -12.77 2.15
C ARG A 126 -3.98 -12.28 1.21
N VAL A 127 -4.30 -11.60 0.11
CA VAL A 127 -3.30 -11.18 -0.89
C VAL A 127 -2.12 -10.41 -0.28
N GLY A 128 -2.38 -9.51 0.67
CA GLY A 128 -1.35 -8.74 1.37
C GLY A 128 -0.41 -9.56 2.26
N HIS A 129 -0.58 -10.88 2.33
CA HIS A 129 0.29 -11.83 3.01
C HIS A 129 0.77 -12.96 2.09
N ILE A 130 0.62 -12.81 0.77
CA ILE A 130 1.19 -13.73 -0.21
C ILE A 130 2.49 -13.11 -0.76
N PRO A 131 3.62 -13.82 -0.67
CA PRO A 131 4.87 -13.35 -1.26
C PRO A 131 4.79 -13.26 -2.78
N ALA A 132 5.46 -12.24 -3.32
CA ALA A 132 5.55 -12.05 -4.75
C ALA A 132 6.58 -12.99 -5.39
N GLU A 133 6.25 -13.47 -6.58
CA GLU A 133 7.10 -14.24 -7.48
C GLU A 133 7.47 -13.41 -8.72
N HIS A 134 8.44 -13.91 -9.49
CA HIS A 134 8.92 -13.29 -10.73
C HIS A 134 9.34 -11.81 -10.59
N VAL A 135 9.79 -11.40 -9.40
CA VAL A 135 10.13 -10.00 -9.12
C VAL A 135 11.33 -9.55 -9.95
N ARG A 136 11.19 -8.39 -10.61
CA ARG A 136 12.24 -7.70 -11.37
C ARG A 136 12.21 -6.22 -11.02
N TRP A 137 13.37 -5.56 -11.02
CA TRP A 137 13.47 -4.12 -10.85
C TRP A 137 14.63 -3.56 -11.65
N GLY A 138 14.55 -2.29 -12.02
CA GLY A 138 15.60 -1.64 -12.79
C GLY A 138 15.22 -0.24 -13.27
N PRO A 139 16.12 0.41 -14.03
CA PRO A 139 15.83 1.68 -14.67
C PRO A 139 14.79 1.49 -15.79
N THR A 140 13.94 2.49 -15.97
CA THR A 140 13.02 2.64 -17.10
C THR A 140 12.97 4.11 -17.53
N THR A 141 12.11 4.43 -18.50
CA THR A 141 11.91 5.79 -18.99
C THR A 141 10.41 6.10 -19.08
N VAL A 142 10.00 7.28 -18.60
CA VAL A 142 8.63 7.79 -18.72
C VAL A 142 8.69 9.20 -19.32
N ASP A 143 8.03 9.40 -20.46
CA ASP A 143 8.03 10.65 -21.22
C ASP A 143 9.44 11.17 -21.54
N GLY A 144 10.37 10.27 -21.85
CA GLY A 144 11.77 10.60 -22.14
C GLY A 144 12.64 10.92 -20.91
N VAL A 145 12.10 10.81 -19.69
CA VAL A 145 12.83 11.05 -18.45
C VAL A 145 13.12 9.72 -17.74
N PRO A 146 14.31 9.54 -17.13
CA PRO A 146 14.60 8.37 -16.30
C PRO A 146 13.56 8.12 -15.19
N ALA A 147 13.34 6.85 -14.90
CA ALA A 147 12.41 6.36 -13.88
C ALA A 147 12.93 5.03 -13.30
N VAL A 148 12.35 4.60 -12.20
CA VAL A 148 12.58 3.26 -11.61
C VAL A 148 11.33 2.42 -11.80
N GLU A 149 11.51 1.17 -12.24
CA GLU A 149 10.44 0.19 -12.36
C GLU A 149 10.65 -0.98 -11.40
N VAL A 150 9.55 -1.45 -10.80
CA VAL A 150 9.47 -2.74 -10.10
C VAL A 150 8.26 -3.50 -10.63
N LEU A 151 8.49 -4.76 -11.00
CA LEU A 151 7.48 -5.68 -11.52
C LEU A 151 7.46 -6.94 -10.66
N GLY A 152 6.29 -7.55 -10.52
CA GLY A 152 6.19 -8.91 -10.01
C GLY A 152 4.74 -9.38 -9.90
N GLU A 153 4.58 -10.60 -9.42
CA GLU A 153 3.31 -11.32 -9.46
C GLU A 153 2.99 -11.96 -8.12
N VAL A 154 1.70 -12.16 -7.86
CA VAL A 154 1.19 -12.85 -6.67
C VAL A 154 0.08 -13.77 -7.13
N VAL A 155 0.06 -15.00 -6.64
CA VAL A 155 -0.98 -15.97 -6.96
C VAL A 155 -1.76 -16.31 -5.70
N GLU A 156 -3.03 -15.95 -5.68
CA GLU A 156 -3.97 -16.41 -4.67
C GLU A 156 -4.68 -17.67 -5.18
N ALA A 157 -4.30 -18.83 -4.63
CA ALA A 157 -4.84 -20.13 -5.02
C ALA A 157 -5.30 -20.95 -3.80
N ASP A 158 -6.28 -21.82 -4.02
CA ASP A 158 -6.76 -22.84 -3.08
C ASP A 158 -7.20 -24.08 -3.85
N LEU A 159 -7.05 -25.26 -3.26
CA LEU A 159 -7.45 -26.51 -3.90
C LEU A 159 -8.97 -26.52 -4.08
N GLY A 160 -9.44 -26.52 -5.33
CA GLY A 160 -10.87 -26.51 -5.65
C GLY A 160 -11.48 -25.12 -5.84
N ALA A 161 -10.68 -24.04 -5.75
CA ALA A 161 -11.10 -22.69 -6.11
C ALA A 161 -10.33 -22.19 -7.35
N PRO A 162 -10.93 -21.33 -8.20
CA PRO A 162 -10.20 -20.71 -9.30
C PRO A 162 -9.04 -19.84 -8.78
N PRO A 163 -7.80 -20.00 -9.29
CA PRO A 163 -6.68 -19.15 -8.92
C PRO A 163 -6.82 -17.74 -9.48
N LEU A 164 -6.48 -16.74 -8.66
CA LEU A 164 -6.39 -15.34 -9.06
C LEU A 164 -4.93 -14.88 -9.05
N ARG A 165 -4.41 -14.45 -10.20
CA ARG A 165 -3.08 -13.84 -10.32
C ARG A 165 -3.21 -12.32 -10.30
N LEU A 166 -2.45 -11.66 -9.44
CA LEU A 166 -2.17 -10.22 -9.51
C LEU A 166 -0.79 -10.02 -10.13
N ARG A 167 -0.71 -9.26 -11.22
CA ARG A 167 0.54 -8.70 -11.74
C ARG A 167 0.58 -7.22 -11.39
N ARG A 168 1.61 -6.79 -10.67
CA ARG A 168 1.82 -5.39 -10.27
C ARG A 168 3.03 -4.80 -10.99
N ARG A 169 2.85 -3.59 -11.48
CA ARG A 169 3.90 -2.72 -12.02
C ARG A 169 3.92 -1.41 -11.24
N LEU A 170 5.08 -1.10 -10.66
CA LEU A 170 5.38 0.13 -9.95
C LEU A 170 6.35 0.95 -10.78
N VAL A 171 6.03 2.22 -11.04
CA VAL A 171 6.92 3.14 -11.75
C VAL A 171 7.09 4.41 -10.95
N ALA A 172 8.30 4.69 -10.48
CA ALA A 172 8.62 5.90 -9.73
C ALA A 172 9.40 6.88 -10.60
N ARG A 173 8.92 8.12 -10.66
CA ARG A 173 9.61 9.20 -11.39
C ARG A 173 10.84 9.68 -10.62
N THR A 174 11.93 9.98 -11.33
CA THR A 174 13.16 10.52 -10.69
C THR A 174 13.24 12.04 -10.75
N ASP A 175 12.31 12.71 -11.44
CA ASP A 175 12.26 14.17 -11.58
C ASP A 175 11.24 14.84 -10.64
N ARG A 176 10.30 14.08 -10.08
CA ARG A 176 9.23 14.58 -9.20
C ARG A 176 8.71 13.46 -8.27
N PRO A 177 8.08 13.80 -7.12
CA PRO A 177 7.55 12.81 -6.17
C PRO A 177 6.26 12.15 -6.66
N GLU A 178 6.40 11.25 -7.63
CA GLU A 178 5.29 10.56 -8.27
C GLU A 178 5.61 9.06 -8.40
N ILE A 179 4.61 8.24 -8.10
CA ILE A 179 4.63 6.80 -8.31
C ILE A 179 3.32 6.36 -8.96
N THR A 180 3.43 5.55 -10.00
CA THR A 180 2.31 4.89 -10.66
C THR A 180 2.26 3.44 -10.21
N VAL A 181 1.07 2.99 -9.80
CA VAL A 181 0.78 1.60 -9.47
C VAL A 181 -0.22 1.08 -10.49
N GLU A 182 0.19 0.11 -11.29
CA GLU A 182 -0.66 -0.55 -12.27
C GLU A 182 -0.81 -2.02 -11.87
N ASP A 183 -2.06 -2.44 -11.66
CA ASP A 183 -2.40 -3.79 -11.23
C ASP A 183 -3.31 -4.44 -12.26
N VAL A 184 -2.97 -5.66 -12.66
CA VAL A 184 -3.81 -6.52 -13.51
C VAL A 184 -4.12 -7.78 -12.71
N VAL A 185 -5.41 -8.01 -12.46
CA VAL A 185 -5.89 -9.26 -11.85
C VAL A 185 -6.47 -10.17 -12.93
N THR A 186 -6.01 -11.41 -12.99
CA THR A 186 -6.45 -12.42 -13.95
C THR A 186 -6.98 -13.63 -13.21
N ASN A 187 -8.17 -14.09 -13.59
CA ASN A 187 -8.65 -15.42 -13.22
C ASN A 187 -7.98 -16.45 -14.14
N GLU A 188 -7.11 -17.27 -13.59
CA GLU A 188 -6.37 -18.31 -14.33
C GLU A 188 -7.07 -19.68 -14.28
N GLY A 189 -8.25 -19.74 -13.65
CA GLY A 189 -9.08 -20.94 -13.61
C GLY A 189 -10.02 -21.09 -14.80
N TYR A 190 -10.70 -22.24 -14.84
CA TYR A 190 -11.69 -22.58 -15.87
C TYR A 190 -13.13 -22.29 -15.45
N ALA A 191 -13.34 -21.65 -14.30
CA ALA A 191 -14.66 -21.32 -13.75
C ALA A 191 -14.69 -19.85 -13.30
N PRO A 192 -15.89 -19.21 -13.27
CA PRO A 192 -16.04 -17.87 -12.72
C PRO A 192 -15.52 -17.79 -11.28
N ALA A 193 -14.80 -16.71 -10.98
CA ALA A 193 -14.24 -16.44 -9.66
C ALA A 193 -14.86 -15.18 -9.06
N GLY A 194 -15.22 -15.23 -7.78
CA GLY A 194 -15.49 -14.01 -7.02
C GLY A 194 -14.21 -13.18 -6.93
N HIS A 195 -14.32 -11.89 -7.26
CA HIS A 195 -13.18 -10.98 -7.18
C HIS A 195 -13.57 -9.69 -6.46
N MET A 196 -12.75 -9.29 -5.50
CA MET A 196 -12.83 -8.00 -4.85
C MET A 196 -11.43 -7.41 -4.71
N PHE A 197 -11.34 -6.09 -4.84
CA PHE A 197 -10.06 -5.41 -4.81
C PHE A 197 -10.15 -4.05 -4.13
N ARG A 198 -9.12 -3.69 -3.37
CA ARG A 198 -8.98 -2.37 -2.77
C ARG A 198 -7.51 -2.00 -2.62
N HIS A 199 -7.17 -0.83 -3.16
CA HIS A 199 -5.98 -0.09 -2.75
C HIS A 199 -6.24 0.61 -1.42
N HIS A 200 -5.68 0.08 -0.34
CA HIS A 200 -5.78 0.69 0.97
C HIS A 200 -4.63 1.68 1.17
N LEU A 201 -4.82 2.93 0.74
CA LEU A 201 -3.86 4.00 0.97
C LEU A 201 -3.88 4.44 2.43
N ASN A 202 -2.72 4.49 3.08
CA ASN A 202 -2.59 4.94 4.47
C ASN A 202 -1.68 6.15 4.56
N LEU A 203 -2.28 7.33 4.69
CA LEU A 203 -1.56 8.60 4.81
C LEU A 203 -1.34 8.95 6.29
N GLY A 204 -0.13 9.38 6.62
CA GLY A 204 0.32 9.63 8.00
C GLY A 204 0.74 11.07 8.28
N TYR A 205 1.04 11.37 9.53
CA TYR A 205 1.73 12.62 9.92
C TYR A 205 3.17 12.62 9.36
N PRO A 206 3.74 13.77 8.95
CA PRO A 206 3.19 15.14 9.04
C PRO A 206 2.24 15.55 7.91
N LEU A 207 2.06 14.73 6.87
CA LEU A 207 1.13 15.03 5.78
C LEU A 207 -0.31 15.18 6.27
N VAL A 208 -0.74 14.28 7.14
CA VAL A 208 -2.06 14.28 7.78
C VAL A 208 -1.96 14.86 9.18
N ARG A 209 -2.61 16.01 9.40
CA ARG A 209 -2.58 16.79 10.64
C ARG A 209 -3.85 17.65 10.79
N PRO A 210 -4.11 18.30 11.94
CA PRO A 210 -5.15 19.31 12.03
C PRO A 210 -5.07 20.32 10.87
N GLY A 211 -6.21 20.61 10.25
CA GLY A 211 -6.27 21.52 9.10
C GLY A 211 -5.93 20.87 7.76
N THR A 212 -5.57 19.58 7.70
CA THR A 212 -5.48 18.86 6.43
C THR A 212 -6.83 18.86 5.73
N VAL A 213 -6.87 19.25 4.46
CA VAL A 213 -8.09 19.27 3.64
C VAL A 213 -8.08 18.07 2.71
N VAL A 214 -9.18 17.32 2.72
CA VAL A 214 -9.47 16.25 1.76
C VAL A 214 -10.42 16.80 0.71
N THR A 215 -10.03 16.66 -0.55
CA THR A 215 -10.84 17.00 -1.71
C THR A 215 -10.89 15.79 -2.65
N ALA A 216 -11.95 15.69 -3.44
CA ALA A 216 -12.04 14.71 -4.51
C ALA A 216 -12.93 15.27 -5.62
N THR A 217 -12.68 14.82 -6.85
CA THR A 217 -13.61 14.99 -7.97
C THR A 217 -14.75 13.96 -7.94
N ALA A 218 -14.61 12.91 -7.12
CA ALA A 218 -15.63 11.92 -6.87
C ALA A 218 -16.72 12.47 -5.94
N GLN A 219 -17.97 12.08 -6.19
CA GLN A 219 -19.10 12.40 -5.31
C GLN A 219 -19.13 11.40 -4.14
N PRO A 220 -19.09 11.87 -2.88
CA PRO A 220 -19.31 11.02 -1.72
C PRO A 220 -20.70 10.38 -1.75
N PHE A 221 -20.78 9.06 -1.59
CA PHE A 221 -22.06 8.32 -1.66
C PHE A 221 -22.53 7.75 -0.31
N GLY A 222 -21.64 7.66 0.68
CA GLY A 222 -22.00 7.18 2.01
C GLY A 222 -20.80 6.91 2.89
N GLU A 223 -21.07 6.63 4.15
CA GLU A 223 -20.04 6.32 5.13
C GLU A 223 -20.14 4.89 5.66
N ARG A 224 -19.01 4.40 6.16
CA ARG A 224 -18.95 3.11 6.83
C ARG A 224 -19.90 3.11 8.03
N GLY A 225 -20.86 2.18 8.05
CA GLY A 225 -21.90 2.11 9.08
C GLY A 225 -23.23 2.75 8.67
N GLY A 226 -23.36 3.22 7.41
CA GLY A 226 -24.62 3.71 6.86
C GLY A 226 -24.94 5.16 7.22
N ALA A 227 -23.95 5.94 7.68
CA ALA A 227 -24.15 7.37 7.91
C ALA A 227 -24.12 8.15 6.58
N GLU A 228 -24.79 9.30 6.59
CA GLU A 228 -24.80 10.24 5.47
C GLU A 228 -23.37 10.66 5.07
N PRO A 229 -23.09 10.80 3.77
CA PRO A 229 -21.78 11.20 3.29
C PRO A 229 -21.38 12.58 3.82
N VAL A 230 -20.12 12.73 4.21
CA VAL A 230 -19.54 14.05 4.47
C VAL A 230 -19.27 14.76 3.14
N ALA A 231 -19.77 15.98 3.02
CA ALA A 231 -19.49 16.85 1.88
C ALA A 231 -17.98 17.15 1.77
N LEU A 232 -17.48 17.18 0.54
CA LEU A 232 -16.11 17.62 0.23
C LEU A 232 -16.15 19.07 -0.30
N PRO A 233 -15.15 19.91 0.03
CA PRO A 233 -13.94 19.60 0.79
C PRO A 233 -14.22 19.37 2.28
N TRP A 234 -13.53 18.39 2.87
CA TRP A 234 -13.58 18.12 4.30
C TRP A 234 -12.26 18.47 4.96
N THR A 235 -12.30 19.15 6.10
CA THR A 235 -11.10 19.49 6.88
C THR A 235 -11.00 18.58 8.09
N LEU A 236 -9.84 17.92 8.23
CA LEU A 236 -9.50 17.12 9.40
C LEU A 236 -9.31 18.02 10.62
N ASP A 237 -10.14 17.79 11.63
CA ASP A 237 -10.00 18.38 12.96
C ASP A 237 -9.66 17.28 13.98
N LEU A 238 -8.81 17.58 14.95
CA LEU A 238 -8.58 16.68 16.08
C LEU A 238 -9.68 16.92 17.10
N ALA A 239 -10.31 15.85 17.57
CA ALA A 239 -11.19 16.02 18.73
C ALA A 239 -10.38 16.55 19.92
N PRO A 240 -11.03 17.30 20.82
CA PRO A 240 -10.40 17.75 22.06
C PRO A 240 -9.69 16.58 22.78
N THR A 241 -8.53 16.86 23.36
CA THR A 241 -7.72 15.89 24.10
C THR A 241 -8.57 15.04 25.05
N GLY A 242 -8.36 13.72 25.02
CA GLY A 242 -9.12 12.76 25.84
C GLY A 242 -10.41 12.24 25.20
N THR A 243 -10.84 12.77 24.06
CA THR A 243 -11.91 12.18 23.24
C THR A 243 -11.34 11.54 21.97
N ARG A 244 -11.80 10.33 21.64
CA ARG A 244 -11.46 9.72 20.35
C ARG A 244 -11.96 10.66 19.25
N PRO A 245 -11.18 10.97 18.20
CA PRO A 245 -11.68 11.73 17.07
C PRO A 245 -13.00 11.13 16.60
N ARG A 246 -14.05 11.96 16.50
CA ARG A 246 -15.38 11.52 16.05
C ARG A 246 -15.31 10.80 14.70
N ARG A 247 -14.28 11.15 13.91
CA ARG A 247 -13.94 10.58 12.60
C ARG A 247 -12.42 10.43 12.54
N SER A 248 -11.92 9.23 12.30
CA SER A 248 -10.48 8.95 12.18
C SER A 248 -10.18 8.28 10.84
N CYS A 249 -9.11 8.70 10.15
CA CYS A 249 -8.51 7.96 9.03
C CYS A 249 -7.76 6.68 9.48
N THR A 250 -8.26 6.00 10.51
CA THR A 250 -7.72 4.73 10.98
C THR A 250 -8.81 3.67 10.95
N ALA A 251 -8.40 2.45 10.61
CA ALA A 251 -9.23 1.26 10.65
C ALA A 251 -9.97 1.19 11.99
N ALA A 252 -11.26 1.52 11.98
CA ALA A 252 -12.09 1.36 13.16
C ALA A 252 -12.11 -0.13 13.51
N ARG A 253 -11.61 -0.46 14.72
CA ARG A 253 -11.97 -1.70 15.42
C ARG A 253 -13.49 -1.86 15.32
N SER A 254 -13.94 -3.00 14.81
CA SER A 254 -15.36 -3.35 14.81
C SER A 254 -15.89 -3.26 16.23
N ARG A 255 -17.00 -2.55 16.44
CA ARG A 255 -17.88 -2.90 17.56
C ARG A 255 -18.37 -4.31 17.24
N ALA A 256 -17.86 -5.32 17.96
CA ALA A 256 -18.51 -6.61 17.98
C ALA A 256 -19.94 -6.35 18.47
N ARG A 257 -20.93 -6.65 17.64
CA ARG A 257 -22.33 -6.66 18.08
C ARG A 257 -22.41 -7.81 19.10
N PRO A 258 -22.85 -7.57 20.36
CA PRO A 258 -23.03 -8.69 21.28
C PRO A 258 -24.03 -9.67 20.64
N PRO A 259 -23.84 -10.99 20.83
CA PRO A 259 -24.80 -11.96 20.33
C PRO A 259 -26.17 -11.62 20.91
N SER A 260 -27.18 -11.53 20.04
CA SER A 260 -28.57 -11.51 20.47
C SER A 260 -28.81 -12.80 21.25
N SER A 261 -29.10 -12.68 22.54
CA SER A 261 -29.61 -13.79 23.34
C SER A 261 -30.99 -14.20 22.79
N PRO A 262 -31.35 -15.50 22.89
CA PRO A 262 -32.54 -16.06 22.27
C PRO A 262 -33.85 -15.44 22.77
#